data_AF-A0AAN9G4D0-F1
#
_entry.id   AF-A0AAN9G4D0-F1
#
_cell.length_a   1.000
_cell.length_b   1.000
_cell.length_c   1.000
_cell.angle_alpha   90.00
_cell.angle_beta   90.00
_cell.angle_gamma   90.00
#
_symmetry.space_group_name_H-M   'P 1'
#
loop_
_entity.id
_entity.type
_entity.pdbx_description
1 polymer ?
#
loop_
_entity_poly.entity_id
_entity_poly.type
_entity_poly.pdbx_seq_one_letter_code
_entity_poly.pdbx_strand_id
1 'polypeptide(L)'
;MAGVLLLSCFLLAVAGVISVRRDAQQLTEEPLREKRTAPSQTSKSDDCLGALLAQQAAELSSLKDKLHILEINQLTAKSELQSTKSELQTTKSELQSTKSELQSTKSECQTTKGELQASQAKLESKVEKLSLSASAVKKEPGSSFIRWGRKSCPNNTTLVYTGVAGGKHYNQKGSGTNRLCLTRTPQFDNTAKPPGFDLLYGAEYEHIPGLHDREVPGSVCLAPQSTTIMVPATLTCPPGWTPHYTGHLASEHREHYGGEHICLDGSPEDDSSLVRNDDGLLFYLVVTVCGSLPCPPYINDKVVTCVVCSK
;
A
#
# COMPACT_ATOMS: atom_id res chain seq x y z
N MET A 1 -2.01 -4.58 -9.65
CA MET A 1 -1.66 -4.27 -11.04
C MET A 1 -0.37 -3.46 -11.04
N ALA A 2 0.57 -3.87 -11.88
CA ALA A 2 1.77 -3.16 -12.34
C ALA A 2 2.78 -2.67 -11.29
N GLY A 3 3.55 -3.62 -10.75
CA GLY A 3 4.93 -3.40 -10.30
C GLY A 3 5.80 -4.48 -10.92
N VAL A 4 7.04 -4.12 -11.26
CA VAL A 4 8.12 -4.96 -11.84
C VAL A 4 8.10 -5.08 -13.37
N LEU A 5 8.87 -4.20 -14.03
CA LEU A 5 9.72 -4.47 -15.20
C LEU A 5 10.26 -3.13 -15.71
N LEU A 6 11.51 -2.82 -15.37
CA LEU A 6 12.41 -1.94 -16.14
C LEU A 6 13.77 -1.93 -15.42
N LEU A 7 14.47 -3.06 -15.53
CA LEU A 7 15.89 -3.19 -15.21
C LEU A 7 16.56 -4.01 -16.31
N SER A 8 16.77 -3.40 -17.48
CA SER A 8 17.59 -3.98 -18.56
C SER A 8 17.92 -2.93 -19.62
N CYS A 9 18.86 -2.03 -19.35
CA CYS A 9 19.54 -1.24 -20.39
C CYS A 9 20.91 -0.76 -19.89
N PHE A 10 21.75 -1.70 -19.45
CA PHE A 10 23.19 -1.50 -19.35
C PHE A 10 23.84 -2.87 -19.64
N LEU A 11 24.86 -2.86 -20.50
CA LEU A 11 25.64 -3.98 -21.06
C LEU A 11 25.10 -4.54 -22.39
N LEU A 12 25.71 -4.08 -23.50
CA LEU A 12 26.14 -4.89 -24.66
C LEU A 12 26.76 -3.95 -25.72
N ALA A 13 28.09 -3.79 -25.71
CA ALA A 13 28.82 -3.18 -26.82
C ALA A 13 30.31 -3.53 -26.85
N VAL A 14 30.69 -4.82 -26.79
CA VAL A 14 31.98 -5.29 -27.34
C VAL A 14 31.86 -6.78 -27.71
N ALA A 15 31.85 -7.10 -29.01
CA ALA A 15 32.41 -8.32 -29.63
C ALA A 15 31.75 -8.54 -31.01
N GLY A 16 32.54 -8.48 -32.08
CA GLY A 16 32.04 -8.84 -33.42
C GLY A 16 32.84 -8.22 -34.57
N VAL A 17 34.13 -8.55 -34.68
CA VAL A 17 34.90 -8.34 -35.92
C VAL A 17 34.79 -9.62 -36.75
N ILE A 18 34.09 -9.56 -37.89
CA ILE A 18 34.12 -10.59 -38.92
C ILE A 18 34.39 -9.91 -40.27
N SER A 19 35.61 -10.14 -40.77
CA SER A 19 36.00 -10.71 -42.08
C SER A 19 35.30 -10.31 -43.38
N VAL A 20 36.07 -10.54 -44.46
CA VAL A 20 35.77 -10.41 -45.91
C VAL A 20 36.18 -9.02 -46.44
N ARG A 21 37.14 -8.85 -47.36
CA ARG A 21 37.47 -9.65 -48.55
C ARG A 21 38.93 -9.44 -48.95
N ARG A 22 39.67 -10.55 -49.13
CA ARG A 22 40.85 -10.62 -50.00
C ARG A 22 40.32 -10.90 -51.40
N ASP A 23 40.64 -10.04 -52.36
CA ASP A 23 40.73 -10.44 -53.76
C ASP A 23 42.15 -10.10 -54.22
N ALA A 24 42.89 -11.18 -54.46
CA ALA A 24 44.17 -11.19 -55.13
C ALA A 24 43.90 -11.49 -56.61
N GLN A 25 44.48 -10.70 -57.51
CA GLN A 25 44.93 -11.11 -58.85
C GLN A 25 45.70 -9.92 -59.46
N GLN A 26 47.03 -9.96 -59.55
CA GLN A 26 47.88 -10.74 -60.48
C GLN A 26 48.00 -10.03 -61.83
N LEU A 27 49.21 -9.56 -62.16
CA LEU A 27 49.77 -9.42 -63.52
C LEU A 27 51.28 -9.17 -63.36
N THR A 28 52.06 -10.26 -63.33
CA THR A 28 52.91 -10.75 -64.44
C THR A 28 54.31 -10.10 -64.45
N GLU A 29 55.23 -10.74 -63.73
CA GLU A 29 56.65 -10.71 -64.11
C GLU A 29 56.90 -11.85 -65.10
N GLU A 30 57.40 -11.50 -66.28
CA GLU A 30 57.88 -12.42 -67.31
C GLU A 30 59.42 -12.33 -67.33
N PRO A 31 60.18 -13.42 -67.12
CA PRO A 31 61.63 -13.40 -67.27
C PRO A 31 62.01 -14.02 -68.63
N LEU A 32 62.31 -13.19 -69.63
CA LEU A 32 62.92 -13.66 -70.87
C LEU A 32 64.42 -13.91 -70.68
N ARG A 33 64.68 -15.14 -70.25
CA ARG A 33 65.80 -16.04 -70.60
C ARG A 33 66.81 -15.50 -71.62
N GLU A 34 67.94 -15.02 -71.14
CA GLU A 34 69.15 -14.79 -71.95
C GLU A 34 69.89 -16.11 -72.24
N LYS A 35 70.28 -16.30 -73.50
CA LYS A 35 71.00 -17.48 -74.01
C LYS A 35 72.46 -17.44 -73.57
N ARG A 36 72.96 -18.55 -73.02
CA ARG A 36 74.39 -18.86 -73.01
C ARG A 36 74.90 -19.00 -74.44
N THR A 37 75.90 -18.21 -74.81
CA THR A 37 76.86 -18.55 -75.86
C THR A 37 78.23 -18.03 -75.41
N ALA A 38 79.24 -18.89 -75.51
CA ALA A 38 80.53 -18.82 -74.80
C ALA A 38 81.45 -17.66 -75.22
N PRO A 39 82.47 -17.32 -74.42
CA PRO A 39 83.69 -16.71 -74.94
C PRO A 39 84.92 -17.57 -74.66
N SER A 40 85.59 -17.98 -75.73
CA SER A 40 87.03 -18.24 -75.71
C SER A 40 87.78 -16.92 -75.77
N GLN A 41 88.68 -16.72 -74.80
CA GLN A 41 89.95 -15.96 -74.85
C GLN A 41 90.06 -14.73 -75.78
N THR A 42 90.34 -13.54 -75.21
CA THR A 42 91.66 -12.83 -75.29
C THR A 42 91.56 -11.35 -74.85
N SER A 43 92.68 -10.81 -74.35
CA SER A 43 93.06 -9.39 -74.08
C SER A 43 92.16 -8.56 -73.13
N LYS A 44 92.48 -8.40 -71.84
CA LYS A 44 93.45 -7.45 -71.23
C LYS A 44 93.34 -6.00 -71.73
N SER A 45 92.86 -5.15 -70.80
CA SER A 45 93.24 -3.75 -70.55
C SER A 45 92.44 -2.57 -71.11
N ASP A 46 91.12 -2.68 -71.30
CA ASP A 46 90.23 -1.50 -71.49
C ASP A 46 88.94 -1.55 -70.63
N ASP A 47 88.89 -2.44 -69.63
CA ASP A 47 87.68 -2.83 -68.86
C ASP A 47 87.52 -2.12 -67.50
N CYS A 48 88.41 -1.18 -67.16
CA CYS A 48 88.42 -0.53 -65.84
C CYS A 48 87.65 0.80 -65.81
N LEU A 49 87.64 1.55 -66.93
CA LEU A 49 87.00 2.87 -67.01
C LEU A 49 85.46 2.78 -67.17
N GLY A 50 84.99 1.77 -67.91
CA GLY A 50 83.55 1.50 -68.07
C GLY A 50 82.90 0.95 -66.80
N ALA A 51 83.59 0.07 -66.06
CA ALA A 51 83.11 -0.48 -64.79
C ALA A 51 83.00 0.60 -63.68
N LEU A 52 83.92 1.57 -63.65
CA LEU A 52 83.91 2.65 -62.66
C LEU A 52 82.77 3.67 -62.92
N LEU A 53 82.51 4.01 -64.18
CA LEU A 53 81.39 4.88 -64.56
C LEU A 53 80.03 4.18 -64.38
N ALA A 54 79.94 2.87 -64.62
CA ALA A 54 78.75 2.08 -64.35
C ALA A 54 78.46 1.96 -62.84
N GLN A 55 79.49 1.81 -62.00
CA GLN A 55 79.36 1.82 -60.54
C GLN A 55 78.84 3.16 -60.02
N GLN A 56 79.40 4.28 -60.50
CA GLN A 56 78.93 5.62 -60.12
C GLN A 56 77.51 5.91 -60.62
N ALA A 57 77.15 5.44 -61.83
CA ALA A 57 75.79 5.58 -62.34
C ALA A 57 74.76 4.76 -61.54
N ALA A 58 75.12 3.54 -61.12
CA ALA A 58 74.28 2.70 -60.27
C ALA A 58 74.09 3.31 -58.86
N GLU A 59 75.14 3.88 -58.27
CA GLU A 59 75.06 4.58 -56.99
C GLU A 59 74.19 5.84 -57.07
N LEU A 60 74.33 6.62 -58.15
CA LEU A 60 73.53 7.83 -58.37
C LEU A 60 72.05 7.49 -58.64
N SER A 61 71.77 6.40 -59.37
CA SER A 61 70.42 5.87 -59.53
C SER A 61 69.83 5.41 -58.19
N SER A 62 70.60 4.68 -57.39
CA SER A 62 70.17 4.23 -56.05
C SER A 62 69.88 5.40 -55.11
N LEU A 63 70.70 6.46 -55.16
CA LEU A 63 70.48 7.67 -54.37
C LEU A 63 69.22 8.41 -54.82
N LYS A 64 68.94 8.44 -56.13
CA LYS A 64 67.73 9.04 -56.70
C LYS A 64 66.46 8.28 -56.30
N ASP A 65 66.51 6.95 -56.31
CA ASP A 65 65.40 6.11 -55.87
C ASP A 65 65.11 6.29 -54.38
N LYS A 66 66.16 6.36 -53.54
CA LYS A 66 66.02 6.66 -52.10
C LYS A 66 65.43 8.05 -51.86
N LEU A 67 65.85 9.06 -52.62
CA LEU A 67 65.29 10.41 -52.53
C LEU A 67 63.81 10.41 -52.89
N HIS A 68 63.43 9.71 -53.97
CA HIS A 68 62.04 9.59 -54.39
C HIS A 68 61.19 8.83 -53.36
N ILE A 69 61.71 7.77 -52.74
CA ILE A 69 61.04 7.05 -51.64
C ILE A 69 60.84 7.94 -50.42
N LEU A 70 61.84 8.74 -50.05
CA LEU A 70 61.72 9.70 -48.95
C LEU A 70 60.66 10.76 -49.22
N GLU A 71 60.59 11.24 -50.46
CA GLU A 71 59.61 12.23 -50.89
C GLU A 71 58.18 11.66 -50.87
N ILE A 72 58.00 10.42 -51.34
CA ILE A 72 56.74 9.67 -51.21
C ILE A 72 56.38 9.53 -49.72
N ASN A 73 57.30 9.10 -48.87
CA ASN A 73 57.05 8.92 -47.43
C ASN A 73 56.68 10.24 -46.74
N GLN A 74 57.31 11.35 -47.12
CA GLN A 74 56.99 12.68 -46.61
C GLN A 74 55.57 13.11 -47.04
N LEU A 75 55.19 12.85 -48.29
CA LEU A 75 53.85 13.14 -48.79
C LEU A 75 52.79 12.28 -48.09
N THR A 76 53.05 11.00 -47.85
CA THR A 76 52.17 10.10 -47.10
C THR A 76 52.01 10.54 -45.65
N ALA A 77 53.11 10.86 -44.96
CA ALA A 77 53.05 11.37 -43.58
C ALA A 77 52.26 12.69 -43.49
N LYS A 78 52.37 13.54 -44.52
CA LYS A 78 51.63 14.81 -44.60
C LYS A 78 50.13 14.59 -44.81
N SER A 79 49.73 13.64 -45.65
CA SER A 79 48.31 13.34 -45.86
C SER A 79 47.68 12.69 -44.62
N GLU A 80 48.39 11.79 -43.93
CA GLU A 80 47.96 11.23 -42.64
C GLU A 80 47.82 12.30 -41.56
N LEU A 81 48.78 13.22 -41.45
CA LEU A 81 48.71 14.36 -40.54
C LEU A 81 47.50 15.26 -40.85
N GLN A 82 47.19 15.46 -42.13
CA GLN A 82 46.03 16.24 -42.53
C GLN A 82 44.71 15.52 -42.20
N SER A 83 44.66 14.19 -42.36
CA SER A 83 43.50 13.36 -41.98
C SER A 83 43.25 13.40 -40.46
N THR A 84 44.29 13.17 -39.66
CA THR A 84 44.21 13.23 -38.20
C THR A 84 43.80 14.63 -37.70
N LYS A 85 44.23 15.69 -38.39
CA LYS A 85 43.78 17.06 -38.10
C LYS A 85 42.29 17.25 -38.35
N SER A 86 41.73 16.71 -39.44
CA SER A 86 40.29 16.77 -39.69
C SER A 86 39.49 16.00 -38.65
N GLU A 87 39.94 14.81 -38.24
CA GLU A 87 39.31 14.01 -37.18
C GLU A 87 39.37 14.71 -35.81
N LEU A 88 40.48 15.38 -35.49
CA LEU A 88 40.59 16.18 -34.28
C LEU A 88 39.62 17.37 -34.30
N GLN A 89 39.35 17.92 -35.48
CA GLN A 89 38.42 19.03 -35.64
C GLN A 89 36.96 18.58 -35.52
N THR A 90 36.61 17.39 -36.04
CA THR A 90 35.26 16.81 -35.89
C THR A 90 34.99 16.42 -34.43
N THR A 91 35.93 15.74 -33.77
CA THR A 91 35.81 15.38 -32.34
C THR A 91 35.68 16.61 -31.45
N LYS A 92 36.36 17.72 -31.79
CA LYS A 92 36.20 19.00 -31.10
C LYS A 92 34.78 19.57 -31.22
N SER A 93 34.17 19.50 -32.41
CA SER A 93 32.79 19.97 -32.59
C SER A 93 31.77 19.12 -31.84
N GLU A 94 31.95 17.80 -31.81
CA GLU A 94 31.11 16.88 -31.04
C GLU A 94 31.24 17.10 -29.52
N LEU A 95 32.46 17.38 -29.05
CA LEU A 95 32.67 17.74 -27.64
C LEU A 95 31.99 19.07 -27.28
N GLN A 96 31.93 20.01 -28.22
CA GLN A 96 31.27 21.29 -28.01
C GLN A 96 29.74 21.18 -28.03
N SER A 97 29.17 20.30 -28.87
CA SER A 97 27.73 20.04 -28.88
C SER A 97 27.28 19.34 -27.60
N THR A 98 27.98 18.27 -27.20
CA THR A 98 27.70 17.53 -25.96
C THR A 98 27.80 18.42 -24.71
N LYS A 99 28.75 19.36 -24.68
CA LYS A 99 28.85 20.36 -23.61
C LYS A 99 27.60 21.25 -23.52
N SER A 100 27.04 21.62 -24.66
CA SER A 100 25.85 22.48 -24.73
C SER A 100 24.60 21.74 -24.27
N GLU A 101 24.44 20.48 -24.68
CA GLU A 101 23.36 19.60 -24.20
C GLU A 101 23.45 19.36 -22.68
N LEU A 102 24.66 19.14 -22.16
CA LEU A 102 24.87 18.99 -20.71
C LEU A 102 24.51 20.27 -19.93
N GLN A 103 24.72 21.45 -20.52
CA GLN A 103 24.29 22.71 -19.91
C GLN A 103 22.77 22.87 -19.93
N SER A 104 22.10 22.50 -21.02
CA SER A 104 20.63 22.53 -21.12
C SER A 104 19.97 21.61 -20.10
N THR A 105 20.42 20.36 -20.02
CA THR A 105 19.92 19.37 -19.05
C THR A 105 20.17 19.81 -17.61
N LYS A 106 21.28 20.51 -17.34
CA LYS A 106 21.54 21.10 -16.02
C LYS A 106 20.52 22.17 -15.64
N SER A 107 20.14 23.06 -16.57
CA SER A 107 19.11 24.08 -16.31
C SER A 107 17.72 23.47 -16.10
N GLU A 108 17.37 22.43 -16.85
CA GLU A 108 16.09 21.71 -16.67
C GLU A 108 16.03 21.05 -15.28
N CYS A 109 17.11 20.38 -14.86
CA CYS A 109 17.20 19.76 -13.53
C CYS A 109 17.13 20.80 -12.38
N GLN A 110 17.66 22.00 -12.56
CA GLN A 110 17.50 23.07 -11.58
C GLN A 110 16.06 23.56 -11.47
N THR A 111 15.34 23.59 -12.59
CA THR A 111 13.93 24.01 -12.63
C THR A 111 13.04 23.01 -11.89
N THR A 112 13.19 21.71 -12.18
CA THR A 112 12.42 20.65 -11.51
C THR A 112 12.70 20.57 -10.00
N LYS A 113 13.93 20.86 -9.58
CA LYS A 113 14.28 20.99 -8.16
C LYS A 113 13.48 22.09 -7.46
N GLY A 114 13.32 23.25 -8.11
CA GLY A 114 12.53 24.37 -7.57
C GLY A 114 11.04 24.02 -7.42
N GLU A 115 10.47 23.35 -8.42
CA GLU A 115 9.08 22.89 -8.39
C GLU A 115 8.82 21.86 -7.27
N LEU A 116 9.77 20.94 -7.04
CA LEU A 116 9.69 19.96 -5.97
C LEU A 116 9.76 20.62 -4.59
N GLN A 117 10.66 21.61 -4.41
CA GLN A 117 10.76 22.38 -3.16
C GLN A 117 9.48 23.19 -2.88
N ALA A 118 8.88 23.80 -3.90
CA ALA A 118 7.60 24.50 -3.75
C ALA A 118 6.46 23.54 -3.37
N SER A 119 6.43 22.35 -3.98
CA SER A 119 5.46 21.30 -3.65
C SER A 119 5.63 20.78 -2.22
N GLN A 120 6.88 20.61 -1.77
CA GLN A 120 7.21 20.22 -0.39
C GLN A 120 6.71 21.26 0.63
N ALA A 121 7.00 22.55 0.41
CA ALA A 121 6.52 23.62 1.30
C ALA A 121 4.98 23.68 1.37
N LYS A 122 4.30 23.44 0.25
CA LYS A 122 2.83 23.37 0.21
C LYS A 122 2.29 22.19 1.03
N LEU A 123 2.95 21.03 0.97
CA LEU A 123 2.57 19.85 1.75
C LEU A 123 2.77 20.08 3.25
N GLU A 124 3.92 20.64 3.65
CA GLU A 124 4.22 20.97 5.05
C GLU A 124 3.18 21.93 5.64
N SER A 125 2.78 22.97 4.91
CA SER A 125 1.72 23.90 5.34
C SER A 125 0.35 23.22 5.51
N LYS A 126 0.08 22.16 4.73
CA LYS A 126 -1.18 21.40 4.81
C LYS A 126 -1.16 20.45 6.01
N VAL A 127 0.00 19.85 6.31
CA VAL A 127 0.20 19.01 7.49
C VAL A 127 0.00 19.82 8.77
N GLU A 128 0.52 21.05 8.83
CA GLU A 128 0.35 21.94 9.98
C GLU A 128 -1.12 22.38 10.15
N LYS A 129 -1.84 22.66 9.06
CA LYS A 129 -3.29 22.94 9.14
C LYS A 129 -4.09 21.72 9.63
N LEU A 130 -3.73 20.52 9.20
CA LEU A 130 -4.38 19.29 9.64
C LEU A 130 -4.08 18.99 11.12
N SER A 131 -2.85 19.23 11.59
CA SER A 131 -2.49 19.00 12.99
C SER A 131 -3.21 19.97 13.93
N LEU A 132 -3.38 21.23 13.54
CA LEU A 132 -4.17 22.22 14.29
C LEU A 132 -5.67 21.87 14.30
N SER A 133 -6.20 21.29 13.21
CA SER A 133 -7.57 20.78 13.19
C SER A 133 -7.77 19.51 14.03
N ALA A 134 -6.71 18.70 14.22
CA ALA A 134 -6.74 17.49 15.03
C ALA A 134 -6.70 17.78 16.53
N SER A 135 -5.97 18.80 16.97
CA SER A 135 -5.93 19.24 18.38
C SER A 135 -7.17 20.03 18.82
N ALA A 136 -7.93 20.58 17.86
CA ALA A 136 -9.24 21.19 18.11
C ALA A 136 -10.39 20.18 18.23
N VAL A 137 -10.18 18.90 17.90
CA VAL A 137 -11.10 17.83 18.27
C VAL A 137 -10.88 17.51 19.74
N LYS A 138 -11.56 18.25 20.62
CA LYS A 138 -11.92 17.68 21.90
C LYS A 138 -12.62 16.37 21.58
N LYS A 139 -11.98 15.24 21.90
CA LYS A 139 -12.64 13.94 21.87
C LYS A 139 -13.71 14.05 22.94
N GLU A 140 -14.90 14.52 22.56
CA GLU A 140 -16.06 14.54 23.43
C GLU A 140 -16.13 13.16 24.09
N PRO A 141 -16.33 13.08 25.42
CA PRO A 141 -16.41 11.80 26.09
C PRO A 141 -17.53 11.01 25.41
N GLY A 142 -17.16 9.90 24.77
CA GLY A 142 -18.10 9.01 24.14
C GLY A 142 -19.15 8.54 25.15
N SER A 143 -20.36 8.26 24.69
CA SER A 143 -21.43 7.71 25.52
C SER A 143 -21.35 6.20 25.58
N SER A 144 -21.66 5.62 26.74
CA SER A 144 -21.80 4.17 26.87
C SER A 144 -23.25 3.73 26.71
N PHE A 145 -23.44 2.50 26.22
CA PHE A 145 -24.72 1.81 26.21
C PHE A 145 -24.52 0.32 26.44
N ILE A 146 -25.59 -0.37 26.82
CA ILE A 146 -25.59 -1.82 27.00
C ILE A 146 -26.26 -2.45 25.79
N ARG A 147 -25.58 -3.40 25.14
CA ARG A 147 -26.16 -4.27 24.13
C ARG A 147 -26.62 -5.57 24.80
N TRP A 148 -27.93 -5.69 25.00
CA TRP A 148 -28.54 -6.86 25.60
C TRP A 148 -28.67 -8.00 24.59
N GLY A 149 -28.34 -9.21 25.03
CA GLY A 149 -28.41 -10.43 24.23
C GLY A 149 -27.18 -10.72 23.37
N ARG A 150 -26.10 -9.95 23.46
CA ARG A 150 -24.86 -10.19 22.70
C ARG A 150 -23.64 -9.94 23.57
N LYS A 151 -22.61 -10.77 23.45
CA LYS A 151 -21.32 -10.56 24.16
C LYS A 151 -20.40 -9.55 23.47
N SER A 152 -20.67 -9.24 22.21
CA SER A 152 -19.86 -8.39 21.35
C SER A 152 -20.52 -7.04 21.08
N CYS A 153 -19.72 -5.99 20.93
CA CYS A 153 -20.22 -4.67 20.56
C CYS A 153 -20.42 -4.51 19.05
N PRO A 154 -21.34 -3.63 18.60
CA PRO A 154 -21.54 -3.35 17.18
C PRO A 154 -20.36 -2.58 16.57
N ASN A 155 -20.27 -2.57 15.24
CA ASN A 155 -19.21 -1.87 14.51
C ASN A 155 -19.15 -0.38 14.91
N ASN A 156 -17.95 0.21 14.87
CA ASN A 156 -17.67 1.60 15.27
C ASN A 156 -17.94 1.90 16.76
N THR A 157 -18.01 0.89 17.61
CA THR A 157 -18.03 1.04 19.07
C THR A 157 -16.95 0.17 19.70
N THR A 158 -16.50 0.52 20.91
CA THR A 158 -15.47 -0.23 21.64
C THR A 158 -16.08 -1.02 22.78
N LEU A 159 -15.74 -2.30 22.91
CA LEU A 159 -16.14 -3.12 24.05
C LEU A 159 -15.43 -2.62 25.31
N VAL A 160 -16.21 -2.27 26.34
CA VAL A 160 -15.71 -1.95 27.68
C VAL A 160 -15.57 -3.23 28.48
N TYR A 161 -16.64 -4.00 28.60
CA TYR A 161 -16.62 -5.35 29.17
C TYR A 161 -17.84 -6.16 28.71
N THR A 162 -17.71 -7.47 28.80
CA THR A 162 -18.79 -8.44 28.62
C THR A 162 -19.28 -8.93 29.98
N GLY A 163 -20.59 -9.08 30.10
CA GLY A 163 -21.26 -9.44 31.34
C GLY A 163 -22.49 -10.30 31.10
N VAL A 164 -23.28 -10.45 32.16
CA VAL A 164 -24.58 -11.12 32.17
C VAL A 164 -25.65 -10.16 32.64
N ALA A 165 -26.85 -10.25 32.09
CA ALA A 165 -27.95 -9.47 32.60
C ALA A 165 -28.37 -10.00 33.98
N GLY A 166 -28.74 -9.07 34.86
CA GLY A 166 -29.24 -9.39 36.18
C GLY A 166 -30.09 -8.25 36.74
N GLY A 167 -30.81 -8.57 37.80
CA GLY A 167 -31.72 -7.64 38.45
C GLY A 167 -32.55 -8.32 39.54
N LYS A 168 -33.75 -7.82 39.76
CA LYS A 168 -34.68 -8.41 40.73
C LYS A 168 -35.25 -9.74 40.23
N HIS A 169 -35.69 -10.57 41.17
CA HIS A 169 -36.48 -11.77 40.85
C HIS A 169 -37.87 -11.39 40.33
N TYR A 170 -38.41 -12.16 39.38
CA TYR A 170 -39.66 -11.82 38.66
C TYR A 170 -40.84 -11.51 39.60
N ASN A 171 -40.95 -12.25 40.70
CA ASN A 171 -42.02 -12.09 41.68
C ASN A 171 -41.67 -11.21 42.89
N GLN A 172 -40.53 -10.49 42.86
CA GLN A 172 -40.12 -9.64 43.96
C GLN A 172 -40.78 -8.26 43.87
N LYS A 173 -41.49 -7.89 44.93
CA LYS A 173 -42.20 -6.61 45.03
C LYS A 173 -41.26 -5.40 45.22
N GLY A 174 -40.16 -5.60 45.96
CA GLY A 174 -39.11 -4.59 46.19
C GLY A 174 -37.99 -4.67 45.15
N SER A 175 -36.82 -4.11 45.48
CA SER A 175 -35.64 -4.00 44.61
C SER A 175 -35.71 -2.90 43.54
N GLY A 176 -34.63 -2.74 42.78
CA GLY A 176 -34.54 -1.85 41.63
C GLY A 176 -35.28 -2.41 40.41
N THR A 177 -35.88 -1.53 39.61
CA THR A 177 -36.54 -1.90 38.34
C THR A 177 -35.59 -1.91 37.15
N ASN A 178 -34.37 -1.41 37.34
CA ASN A 178 -33.33 -1.35 36.32
C ASN A 178 -32.65 -2.71 36.13
N ARG A 179 -32.19 -2.99 34.92
CA ARG A 179 -31.38 -4.17 34.62
C ARG A 179 -29.91 -3.79 34.65
N LEU A 180 -29.12 -4.68 35.20
CA LEU A 180 -27.69 -4.53 35.36
C LEU A 180 -26.96 -5.45 34.40
N CYS A 181 -25.91 -4.96 33.75
CA CYS A 181 -24.95 -5.80 33.05
C CYS A 181 -23.86 -6.15 34.06
N LEU A 182 -24.00 -7.29 34.74
CA LEU A 182 -23.07 -7.73 35.77
C LEU A 182 -21.77 -8.23 35.13
N THR A 183 -20.62 -7.81 35.66
CA THR A 183 -19.33 -8.33 35.20
C THR A 183 -19.21 -9.82 35.49
N ARG A 184 -18.57 -10.56 34.58
CA ARG A 184 -18.22 -11.98 34.80
C ARG A 184 -17.08 -12.19 35.80
N THR A 185 -16.42 -11.11 36.23
CA THR A 185 -15.32 -11.13 37.21
C THR A 185 -15.71 -10.33 38.46
N PRO A 186 -16.71 -10.80 39.25
CA PRO A 186 -17.14 -10.07 40.44
C PRO A 186 -16.03 -10.03 41.49
N GLN A 187 -15.98 -8.93 42.25
CA GLN A 187 -15.12 -8.77 43.40
C GLN A 187 -16.00 -8.54 44.63
N PHE A 188 -15.66 -9.21 45.73
CA PHE A 188 -16.36 -9.09 46.99
C PHE A 188 -15.37 -8.68 48.07
N ASP A 189 -15.82 -7.86 49.02
CA ASP A 189 -15.07 -7.59 50.24
C ASP A 189 -15.56 -8.50 51.38
N ASN A 190 -15.00 -8.33 52.58
CA ASN A 190 -15.35 -9.15 53.75
C ASN A 190 -16.61 -8.66 54.48
N THR A 191 -17.49 -7.90 53.83
CA THR A 191 -18.73 -7.39 54.45
C THR A 191 -19.69 -8.54 54.72
N ALA A 192 -20.10 -8.70 55.98
CA ALA A 192 -21.10 -9.69 56.37
C ALA A 192 -22.51 -9.28 55.90
N LYS A 193 -23.35 -10.28 55.64
CA LYS A 193 -24.75 -10.07 55.25
C LYS A 193 -25.51 -9.30 56.35
N PRO A 194 -26.11 -8.14 56.05
CA PRO A 194 -26.89 -7.37 57.02
C PRO A 194 -28.26 -8.03 57.30
N PRO A 195 -28.96 -7.65 58.38
CA PRO A 195 -30.29 -8.21 58.71
C PRO A 195 -31.38 -7.80 57.72
N GLY A 196 -31.26 -6.62 57.08
CA GLY A 196 -32.11 -6.20 55.97
C GLY A 196 -31.26 -6.06 54.71
N PHE A 197 -31.67 -6.71 53.62
CA PHE A 197 -30.92 -6.81 52.38
C PHE A 197 -31.85 -6.87 51.18
N ASP A 198 -31.31 -6.48 50.03
CA ASP A 198 -31.92 -6.76 48.73
C ASP A 198 -31.25 -7.99 48.09
N LEU A 199 -31.87 -8.51 47.04
CA LEU A 199 -31.44 -9.72 46.34
C LEU A 199 -31.17 -9.38 44.87
N LEU A 200 -30.09 -9.93 44.34
CA LEU A 200 -29.67 -9.76 42.95
C LEU A 200 -29.64 -11.13 42.28
N TYR A 201 -30.32 -11.24 41.14
CA TYR A 201 -30.51 -12.47 40.38
C TYR A 201 -29.93 -12.33 38.98
N GLY A 202 -29.52 -13.45 38.39
CA GLY A 202 -29.24 -13.53 36.96
C GLY A 202 -30.54 -13.44 36.15
N ALA A 203 -30.40 -13.22 34.84
CA ALA A 203 -31.54 -13.12 33.94
C ALA A 203 -31.65 -14.28 32.96
N GLU A 204 -32.89 -14.62 32.63
CA GLU A 204 -33.24 -15.69 31.72
C GLU A 204 -34.16 -15.17 30.61
N TYR A 205 -33.99 -15.70 29.40
CA TYR A 205 -34.96 -15.50 28.34
C TYR A 205 -36.20 -16.31 28.59
N GLU A 206 -37.36 -15.71 28.35
CA GLU A 206 -38.63 -16.36 28.61
C GLU A 206 -39.54 -16.30 27.39
N HIS A 207 -40.04 -17.46 26.97
CA HIS A 207 -40.82 -17.63 25.74
C HIS A 207 -40.14 -17.09 24.45
N ILE A 208 -38.81 -16.98 24.42
CA ILE A 208 -38.04 -16.65 23.21
C ILE A 208 -37.65 -17.94 22.48
N PRO A 209 -38.01 -18.12 21.20
CA PRO A 209 -37.76 -19.36 20.47
C PRO A 209 -36.29 -19.79 20.51
N GLY A 210 -36.04 -21.01 20.99
CA GLY A 210 -34.70 -21.60 21.09
C GLY A 210 -33.84 -21.13 22.27
N LEU A 211 -34.32 -20.13 23.03
CA LEU A 211 -33.55 -19.48 24.09
C LEU A 211 -34.19 -19.56 25.49
N HIS A 212 -35.39 -20.12 25.63
CA HIS A 212 -36.05 -20.29 26.94
C HIS A 212 -35.13 -20.91 28.00
N ASP A 213 -35.18 -20.38 29.22
CA ASP A 213 -34.37 -20.82 30.38
C ASP A 213 -32.84 -20.69 30.14
N ARG A 214 -32.44 -19.79 29.23
CA ARG A 214 -31.02 -19.50 28.98
C ARG A 214 -30.62 -18.14 29.50
N GLU A 215 -29.37 -18.07 29.95
CA GLU A 215 -28.72 -16.85 30.42
C GLU A 215 -28.75 -15.76 29.35
N VAL A 216 -29.07 -14.52 29.76
CA VAL A 216 -29.07 -13.36 28.87
C VAL A 216 -27.70 -12.64 28.93
N PRO A 217 -26.83 -12.74 27.91
CA PRO A 217 -25.57 -12.01 27.90
C PRO A 217 -25.79 -10.49 27.74
N GLY A 218 -24.84 -9.71 28.23
CA GLY A 218 -24.78 -8.26 28.01
C GLY A 218 -23.38 -7.82 27.63
N SER A 219 -23.27 -6.78 26.82
CA SER A 219 -21.99 -6.10 26.57
C SER A 219 -22.14 -4.60 26.74
N VAL A 220 -21.21 -4.00 27.49
CA VAL A 220 -21.14 -2.55 27.64
C VAL A 220 -20.22 -1.99 26.57
N CYS A 221 -20.78 -1.11 25.75
CA CYS A 221 -20.14 -0.58 24.55
C CYS A 221 -19.96 0.94 24.69
N LEU A 222 -18.83 1.44 24.21
CA LEU A 222 -18.52 2.86 24.13
C LEU A 222 -18.72 3.34 22.69
N ALA A 223 -19.70 4.22 22.48
CA ALA A 223 -19.89 4.93 21.22
C ALA A 223 -18.95 6.14 21.14
N PRO A 224 -18.41 6.48 19.96
CA PRO A 224 -17.61 7.69 19.79
C PRO A 224 -18.43 8.98 19.93
N GLN A 225 -19.75 8.88 19.75
CA GLN A 225 -20.71 9.97 19.92
C GLN A 225 -21.06 10.25 21.38
N SER A 226 -21.38 11.51 21.68
CA SER A 226 -21.59 12.00 23.05
C SER A 226 -22.91 11.55 23.69
N THR A 227 -23.90 11.16 22.87
CA THR A 227 -25.23 10.76 23.34
C THR A 227 -25.66 9.46 22.69
N THR A 228 -26.25 8.56 23.48
CA THR A 228 -26.91 7.33 22.99
C THR A 228 -28.38 7.31 23.43
N ILE A 229 -29.27 6.85 22.55
CA ILE A 229 -30.70 6.69 22.81
C ILE A 229 -31.18 5.31 22.32
N MET A 230 -32.25 4.82 22.96
CA MET A 230 -33.04 3.69 22.47
C MET A 230 -34.38 4.23 21.97
N VAL A 231 -34.72 3.92 20.72
CA VAL A 231 -35.98 4.32 20.09
C VAL A 231 -36.87 3.08 19.91
N PRO A 232 -37.98 2.95 20.65
CA PRO A 232 -38.89 1.84 20.50
C PRO A 232 -39.79 2.00 19.26
N ALA A 233 -40.39 0.89 18.84
CA ALA A 233 -41.32 0.76 17.70
C ALA A 233 -40.75 1.18 16.33
N THR A 234 -39.43 1.19 16.17
CA THR A 234 -38.76 1.45 14.89
C THR A 234 -37.44 0.71 14.80
N LEU A 235 -37.02 0.39 13.58
CA LEU A 235 -35.70 -0.17 13.27
C LEU A 235 -34.77 0.89 12.67
N THR A 236 -35.22 2.15 12.59
CA THR A 236 -34.51 3.24 11.93
C THR A 236 -34.27 4.38 12.91
N CYS A 237 -33.02 4.82 12.98
CA CYS A 237 -32.64 5.96 13.81
C CYS A 237 -33.20 7.28 13.25
N PRO A 238 -33.39 8.31 14.11
CA PRO A 238 -33.76 9.64 13.63
C PRO A 238 -32.69 10.22 12.68
N PRO A 239 -33.04 11.17 11.81
CA PRO A 239 -32.09 11.76 10.88
C PRO A 239 -30.83 12.32 11.56
N GLY A 240 -29.67 11.93 11.04
CA GLY A 240 -28.36 12.34 11.57
C GLY A 240 -27.92 11.60 12.84
N TRP A 241 -28.59 10.52 13.22
CA TRP A 241 -28.13 9.58 14.26
C TRP A 241 -27.50 8.34 13.64
N THR A 242 -26.49 7.79 14.31
CA THR A 242 -25.79 6.58 13.87
C THR A 242 -26.44 5.34 14.48
N PRO A 243 -26.92 4.36 13.69
CA PRO A 243 -27.46 3.11 14.22
C PRO A 243 -26.34 2.21 14.76
N HIS A 244 -26.57 1.61 15.93
CA HIS A 244 -25.67 0.62 16.52
C HIS A 244 -26.22 -0.80 16.39
N TYR A 245 -27.44 -1.05 16.89
CA TYR A 245 -28.10 -2.33 16.70
C TYR A 245 -29.61 -2.18 16.73
N THR A 246 -30.29 -3.19 16.21
CA THR A 246 -31.75 -3.28 16.20
C THR A 246 -32.20 -4.57 16.86
N GLY A 247 -33.47 -4.62 17.26
CA GLY A 247 -34.07 -5.82 17.78
C GLY A 247 -35.49 -5.60 18.27
N HIS A 248 -35.80 -6.19 19.42
CA HIS A 248 -37.15 -6.20 19.96
C HIS A 248 -37.17 -5.63 21.38
N LEU A 249 -38.22 -4.88 21.70
CA LEU A 249 -38.43 -4.37 23.04
C LEU A 249 -38.73 -5.56 23.96
N ALA A 250 -38.00 -5.65 25.06
CA ALA A 250 -38.21 -6.67 26.07
C ALA A 250 -38.42 -6.03 27.44
N SER A 251 -39.27 -6.66 28.25
CA SER A 251 -39.55 -6.26 29.63
C SER A 251 -39.93 -7.49 30.48
N GLU A 252 -40.65 -7.25 31.57
CA GLU A 252 -41.25 -8.28 32.43
C GLU A 252 -42.56 -8.83 31.86
N HIS A 253 -43.01 -9.96 32.40
CA HIS A 253 -44.34 -10.48 32.11
C HIS A 253 -45.43 -9.54 32.65
N ARG A 254 -46.55 -9.44 31.93
CA ARG A 254 -47.66 -8.54 32.28
C ARG A 254 -48.32 -8.84 33.65
N GLU A 255 -48.20 -10.07 34.14
CA GLU A 255 -48.73 -10.48 35.45
C GLU A 255 -47.67 -10.40 36.57
N HIS A 256 -46.44 -9.98 36.27
CA HIS A 256 -45.36 -9.82 37.25
C HIS A 256 -45.24 -8.36 37.69
N TYR A 257 -44.37 -8.11 38.69
CA TYR A 257 -44.05 -6.75 39.09
C TYR A 257 -43.23 -6.05 37.99
N GLY A 258 -43.64 -4.85 37.60
CA GLY A 258 -43.03 -4.12 36.49
C GLY A 258 -41.52 -3.94 36.58
N GLY A 259 -40.85 -3.99 35.43
CA GLY A 259 -39.44 -3.70 35.24
C GLY A 259 -39.24 -2.67 34.12
N GLU A 260 -37.99 -2.25 33.89
CA GLU A 260 -37.70 -1.31 32.80
C GLU A 260 -37.98 -1.93 31.41
N HIS A 261 -37.98 -1.11 30.37
CA HIS A 261 -38.04 -1.57 28.98
C HIS A 261 -36.65 -1.46 28.36
N ILE A 262 -36.15 -2.53 27.74
CA ILE A 262 -34.85 -2.54 27.06
C ILE A 262 -34.99 -2.96 25.60
N CYS A 263 -33.99 -2.60 24.79
CA CYS A 263 -33.86 -3.14 23.44
C CYS A 263 -32.98 -4.39 23.45
N LEU A 264 -33.61 -5.55 23.31
CA LEU A 264 -32.92 -6.83 23.16
C LEU A 264 -32.48 -6.99 21.71
N ASP A 265 -31.23 -7.39 21.47
CA ASP A 265 -30.70 -7.57 20.12
C ASP A 265 -31.54 -8.56 19.31
N GLY A 266 -31.75 -8.25 18.02
CA GLY A 266 -32.58 -9.05 17.12
C GLY A 266 -32.04 -10.45 16.83
N SER A 267 -30.79 -10.73 17.18
CA SER A 267 -30.23 -12.09 17.13
C SER A 267 -29.46 -12.37 18.41
N PRO A 268 -30.15 -12.67 19.52
CA PRO A 268 -29.50 -12.91 20.79
C PRO A 268 -28.62 -14.17 20.73
N GLU A 269 -27.48 -14.11 21.41
CA GLU A 269 -26.56 -15.22 21.58
C GLU A 269 -27.03 -16.14 22.70
N ASP A 270 -26.80 -17.43 22.48
CA ASP A 270 -26.86 -18.49 23.48
C ASP A 270 -25.48 -18.62 24.15
N ASP A 271 -25.40 -18.35 25.46
CA ASP A 271 -24.15 -18.46 26.22
C ASP A 271 -23.99 -19.81 26.94
N SER A 272 -25.04 -20.63 27.04
CA SER A 272 -25.03 -21.74 27.98
C SER A 272 -25.30 -23.11 27.34
N SER A 273 -24.39 -24.05 27.61
CA SER A 273 -24.67 -25.49 27.55
C SER A 273 -25.58 -25.96 28.71
N LEU A 274 -25.98 -25.04 29.59
CA LEU A 274 -26.82 -25.26 30.77
C LEU A 274 -28.10 -24.44 30.61
N VAL A 275 -29.19 -25.13 30.30
CA VAL A 275 -30.56 -24.62 30.38
C VAL A 275 -30.99 -24.83 31.83
N ARG A 276 -31.33 -23.74 32.52
CA ARG A 276 -31.75 -23.78 33.93
C ARG A 276 -32.95 -22.86 34.08
N ASN A 277 -33.97 -23.38 34.74
CA ASN A 277 -35.13 -22.59 35.15
C ASN A 277 -34.86 -22.16 36.59
N ASP A 278 -34.03 -21.12 36.76
CA ASP A 278 -33.72 -20.55 38.08
C ASP A 278 -34.69 -19.40 38.43
N ASP A 279 -35.55 -18.99 37.48
CA ASP A 279 -36.68 -18.09 37.68
C ASP A 279 -36.20 -16.73 38.26
N GLY A 280 -35.11 -16.21 37.70
CA GLY A 280 -34.46 -14.99 38.15
C GLY A 280 -35.17 -13.72 37.67
N LEU A 281 -34.41 -12.83 37.02
CA LEU A 281 -34.96 -11.75 36.20
C LEU A 281 -35.41 -12.33 34.85
N LEU A 282 -36.63 -12.05 34.41
CA LEU A 282 -37.13 -12.64 33.17
C LEU A 282 -37.21 -11.62 32.02
N PHE A 283 -36.88 -12.06 30.81
CA PHE A 283 -36.97 -11.25 29.59
C PHE A 283 -38.11 -11.77 28.70
N TYR A 284 -39.21 -11.02 28.70
CA TYR A 284 -40.37 -11.24 27.83
C TYR A 284 -40.40 -10.21 26.70
N LEU A 285 -40.74 -10.65 25.49
CA LEU A 285 -40.99 -9.73 24.39
C LEU A 285 -42.25 -8.91 24.62
N VAL A 286 -42.18 -7.62 24.33
CA VAL A 286 -43.30 -6.69 24.48
C VAL A 286 -44.14 -6.70 23.22
N VAL A 287 -45.46 -6.81 23.37
CA VAL A 287 -46.43 -6.73 22.28
C VAL A 287 -47.31 -5.49 22.40
N THR A 288 -47.76 -4.97 21.26
CA THR A 288 -48.67 -3.82 21.17
C THR A 288 -50.09 -4.21 21.57
N VAL A 289 -50.77 -3.31 22.28
CA VAL A 289 -52.20 -3.39 22.58
C VAL A 289 -52.87 -2.10 22.12
N CYS A 290 -53.82 -2.21 21.19
CA CYS A 290 -54.56 -1.07 20.66
C CYS A 290 -55.56 -0.52 21.70
N GLY A 291 -55.84 0.77 21.61
CA GLY A 291 -56.70 1.49 22.55
C GLY A 291 -56.19 2.91 22.70
N SER A 292 -55.53 3.20 23.83
CA SER A 292 -54.75 4.44 23.98
C SER A 292 -53.54 4.48 23.04
N LEU A 293 -53.05 3.32 22.58
CA LEU A 293 -52.09 3.23 21.48
C LEU A 293 -52.85 3.38 20.14
N PRO A 294 -52.49 4.38 19.30
CA PRO A 294 -53.21 4.65 18.06
C PRO A 294 -52.97 3.54 17.03
N CYS A 295 -54.04 2.89 16.59
CA CYS A 295 -54.00 1.86 15.56
C CYS A 295 -54.94 2.26 14.42
N PRO A 296 -54.43 2.76 13.27
CA PRO A 296 -53.02 2.89 12.83
C PRO A 296 -52.23 4.09 13.43
N PRO A 297 -50.87 4.13 13.33
CA PRO A 297 -50.00 3.25 12.54
C PRO A 297 -49.57 1.96 13.26
N TYR A 298 -49.85 1.81 14.55
CA TYR A 298 -49.59 0.55 15.25
C TYR A 298 -50.60 -0.52 14.83
N ILE A 299 -50.22 -1.78 15.04
CA ILE A 299 -51.04 -2.96 14.75
C ILE A 299 -51.17 -3.74 16.05
N ASN A 300 -52.36 -4.24 16.39
CA ASN A 300 -52.57 -5.04 17.61
C ASN A 300 -51.74 -6.34 17.58
N ASP A 301 -51.31 -6.81 18.76
CA ASP A 301 -50.63 -8.10 18.95
C ASP A 301 -49.36 -8.26 18.11
N LYS A 302 -48.60 -7.17 17.94
CA LYS A 302 -47.29 -7.19 17.27
C LYS A 302 -46.17 -6.98 18.27
N VAL A 303 -45.13 -7.80 18.15
CA VAL A 303 -43.88 -7.60 18.89
C VAL A 303 -43.30 -6.24 18.53
N VAL A 304 -42.99 -5.44 19.55
CA VAL A 304 -42.47 -4.09 19.40
C VAL A 304 -40.99 -4.16 19.03
N THR A 305 -40.61 -3.55 17.92
CA THR A 305 -39.20 -3.43 17.51
C THR A 305 -38.49 -2.31 18.26
N CYS A 306 -37.16 -2.26 18.16
CA CYS A 306 -36.37 -1.15 18.70
C CYS A 306 -35.04 -0.98 17.96
N VAL A 307 -34.47 0.21 18.10
CA VAL A 307 -33.12 0.53 17.62
C VAL A 307 -32.37 1.34 18.66
N VAL A 308 -31.07 1.07 18.81
CA VAL A 308 -30.16 1.88 19.63
C VAL A 308 -29.27 2.71 18.71
N CYS A 309 -29.20 4.01 19.00
CA CYS A 309 -28.61 5.02 18.13
C CYS A 309 -27.74 5.99 18.92
N SER A 310 -26.74 6.61 18.29
CA SER A 310 -25.92 7.65 18.92
C SER A 310 -25.69 8.89 18.05
N LYS A 311 -25.37 10.02 18.69
CA LYS A 311 -25.11 11.32 18.05
C LYS A 311 -24.12 12.20 18.80
#